data_AF-A0A367WXI1-F1
#
_entry.id   AF-A0A367WXI1-F1
#
_cell.length_a   1.000
_cell.length_b   1.000
_cell.length_c   1.000
_cell.angle_alpha   90.00
_cell.angle_beta   90.00
_cell.angle_gamma   90.00
#
_symmetry.space_group_name_H-M   'P 1'
#
loop_
_entity.id
_entity.type
_entity.pdbx_description
1 polymer ?
#
loop_
_entity_poly.entity_id
_entity_poly.type
_entity_poly.pdbx_seq_one_letter_code
_entity_poly.pdbx_strand_id
1 'polypeptide(L)'
;MQIEPDIHADDTAICCRAINQRPVVIIEQNQEDLGQLIGLYLGLADIILVPNAYVGVRMINLFRSEDVEILAIEGLLGYASSRQEGNIARIWSD
;
A
#
# COMPACT_ATOMS: atom_id res chain seq x y z
N MET A 1 16.28 26.12 -37.22
CA MET A 1 16.63 25.66 -35.86
C MET A 1 15.40 24.98 -35.30
N GLN A 2 15.40 23.64 -35.29
CA GLN A 2 14.40 22.85 -34.58
C GLN A 2 14.94 22.60 -33.18
N ILE A 3 14.13 22.91 -32.16
CA ILE A 3 14.42 22.57 -30.77
C ILE A 3 13.76 21.22 -30.56
N GLU A 4 14.55 20.15 -30.57
CA GLU A 4 14.07 18.84 -30.13
C GLU A 4 13.85 18.90 -28.62
N PRO A 5 12.68 18.49 -28.10
CA PRO A 5 12.52 18.31 -26.67
C PRO A 5 13.36 17.09 -26.26
N ASP A 6 14.36 17.35 -25.43
CA ASP A 6 15.19 16.35 -24.77
C ASP A 6 14.31 15.62 -23.74
N ILE A 7 13.50 14.67 -24.22
CA ILE A 7 12.65 13.83 -23.37
C ILE A 7 13.59 12.82 -22.72
N HIS A 8 14.03 13.18 -21.52
CA HIS A 8 14.78 12.33 -20.59
C HIS A 8 14.07 10.97 -20.47
N ALA A 9 14.66 9.93 -21.07
CA ALA A 9 14.10 8.58 -21.18
C ALA A 9 14.00 7.81 -19.85
N ASP A 10 14.11 8.50 -18.71
CA ASP A 10 14.19 7.90 -17.37
C ASP A 10 12.84 7.90 -16.64
N ASP A 11 11.97 8.89 -16.91
CA ASP A 11 10.66 8.99 -16.27
C ASP A 11 9.63 7.98 -16.82
N THR A 12 9.85 7.47 -18.03
CA THR A 12 8.97 6.46 -18.65
C THR A 12 9.13 5.07 -18.02
N ALA A 13 10.26 4.77 -17.36
CA ALA A 13 10.51 3.48 -16.77
C ALA A 13 9.76 3.27 -15.43
N ILE A 14 9.44 4.36 -14.72
CA ILE A 14 8.70 4.33 -13.45
C ILE A 14 7.22 4.07 -13.72
N CYS A 15 6.64 4.71 -14.74
CA CYS A 15 5.25 4.48 -15.14
C CYS A 15 4.95 3.02 -15.47
N CYS A 16 5.88 2.28 -16.08
CA CYS A 16 5.62 0.92 -16.57
C CYS A 16 5.69 -0.19 -15.49
N ARG A 17 6.33 0.06 -14.33
CA ARG A 17 6.47 -0.97 -13.27
C ARG A 17 5.21 -1.11 -12.42
N ALA A 18 4.58 0.01 -12.08
CA ALA A 18 3.33 0.01 -11.28
C ALA A 18 2.14 -0.60 -12.05
N ILE A 19 2.10 -0.50 -13.38
CA ILE A 19 0.94 -0.92 -14.19
C ILE A 19 0.71 -2.44 -14.18
N ASN A 20 1.70 -3.26 -13.80
CA ASN A 20 1.59 -4.73 -13.85
C ASN A 20 1.58 -5.41 -12.47
N GLN A 21 1.69 -4.66 -11.37
CA GLN A 21 1.63 -5.24 -10.03
C GLN A 21 0.17 -5.25 -9.56
N ARG A 22 -0.33 -6.43 -9.19
CA ARG A 22 -1.66 -6.52 -8.56
C ARG A 22 -1.60 -5.80 -7.21
N PRO A 23 -2.67 -5.10 -6.82
CA PRO A 23 -2.72 -4.49 -5.51
C PRO A 23 -2.60 -5.57 -4.43
N VAL A 24 -2.09 -5.19 -3.26
CA VAL A 24 -1.92 -6.10 -2.13
C VAL A 24 -2.90 -5.79 -1.01
N VAL A 25 -3.30 -6.83 -0.29
CA VAL A 25 -4.04 -6.71 0.97
C VAL A 25 -3.22 -7.36 2.08
N ILE A 26 -3.05 -6.67 3.19
CA ILE A 26 -2.25 -7.14 4.33
C ILE A 26 -3.20 -7.49 5.46
N ILE A 27 -3.21 -8.75 5.89
CA ILE A 27 -4.14 -9.25 6.92
C ILE A 27 -3.34 -9.88 8.05
N GLU A 28 -3.61 -9.46 9.28
CA GLU A 28 -3.06 -10.11 10.47
C GLU A 28 -3.63 -11.53 10.63
N GLN A 29 -2.77 -12.52 10.88
CA GLN A 29 -3.12 -13.93 10.82
C GLN A 29 -4.04 -14.40 11.96
N ASN A 30 -4.16 -13.65 13.05
CA ASN A 30 -4.90 -14.07 14.24
C ASN A 30 -6.29 -13.40 14.34
N GLN A 31 -6.77 -12.79 13.25
CA GLN A 31 -8.13 -12.26 13.19
C GLN A 31 -9.18 -13.37 13.30
N GLU A 32 -10.21 -13.16 14.13
CA GLU A 32 -11.29 -14.13 14.35
C GLU A 32 -12.07 -14.43 13.06
N ASP A 33 -12.14 -13.46 12.15
CA ASP A 33 -12.86 -13.49 10.88
C ASP A 33 -11.92 -13.67 9.67
N LEU A 34 -10.70 -14.16 9.87
CA LEU A 34 -9.68 -14.31 8.81
C LEU A 34 -10.22 -14.93 7.51
N GLY A 35 -11.03 -16.00 7.61
CA GLY A 35 -11.61 -16.65 6.43
C GLY A 35 -12.57 -15.76 5.65
N GLN A 36 -13.34 -14.91 6.33
CA GLN A 36 -14.22 -13.93 5.69
C GLN A 36 -13.40 -12.84 5.01
N LEU A 37 -12.36 -12.33 5.69
CA LEU A 37 -11.44 -11.34 5.14
C LEU A 37 -10.74 -11.86 3.88
N ILE A 38 -10.20 -13.08 3.91
CA ILE A 38 -9.62 -13.71 2.71
C ILE A 38 -10.65 -13.79 1.59
N GLY A 39 -11.88 -14.22 1.91
CA GLY A 39 -12.98 -14.32 0.94
C GLY A 39 -13.34 -12.99 0.27
N LEU A 40 -13.29 -11.88 1.00
CA LEU A 40 -13.58 -10.54 0.48
C LEU A 40 -12.57 -10.08 -0.58
N TYR A 41 -11.29 -10.46 -0.44
CA TYR A 41 -10.22 -9.97 -1.29
C TYR A 41 -9.72 -10.96 -2.34
N LEU A 42 -10.19 -12.21 -2.29
CA LEU A 42 -9.79 -13.25 -3.23
C LEU A 42 -10.18 -12.87 -4.67
N GLY A 43 -9.19 -12.84 -5.56
CA GLY A 43 -9.39 -12.42 -6.95
C GLY A 43 -9.28 -10.91 -7.18
N LEU A 44 -9.36 -10.08 -6.13
CA LEU A 44 -9.17 -8.62 -6.23
C LEU A 44 -7.70 -8.23 -6.06
N ALA A 45 -7.00 -8.86 -5.12
CA ALA A 45 -5.65 -8.51 -4.72
C ALA A 45 -4.80 -9.75 -4.41
N ASP A 46 -3.49 -9.55 -4.28
CA ASP A 46 -2.61 -10.53 -3.66
C ASP A 46 -2.69 -10.38 -2.13
N ILE A 47 -3.00 -11.48 -1.44
CA ILE A 47 -3.24 -11.48 0.00
C ILE A 47 -1.97 -11.87 0.75
N ILE A 48 -1.53 -10.99 1.64
CA ILE A 48 -0.35 -11.16 2.47
C ILE A 48 -0.80 -11.34 3.91
N LEU A 49 -0.58 -12.55 4.42
CA LEU A 49 -0.85 -12.89 5.80
C LEU A 49 0.37 -12.56 6.67
N VAL A 50 0.20 -11.68 7.65
CA VAL A 50 1.29 -11.30 8.57
C VAL A 50 1.06 -11.84 9.98
N PRO A 51 2.10 -12.31 10.67
CA PRO A 51 1.94 -12.99 11.96
C PRO A 51 1.56 -12.05 13.13
N ASN A 52 1.72 -10.74 12.95
CA ASN A 52 1.33 -9.70 13.90
C ASN A 52 1.44 -8.29 13.26
N ALA A 53 0.93 -7.30 13.99
CA ALA A 53 0.94 -5.89 13.57
C ALA A 53 2.34 -5.32 13.27
N TYR A 54 3.37 -5.71 14.03
CA TYR A 54 4.73 -5.21 13.82
C TYR A 54 5.28 -5.60 12.45
N VAL A 55 5.09 -6.86 12.05
CA VAL A 55 5.48 -7.32 10.71
C VAL A 55 4.64 -6.64 9.63
N GLY A 56 3.33 -6.48 9.87
CA GLY A 56 2.44 -5.75 8.97
C GLY A 56 2.90 -4.33 8.67
N VAL A 57 3.31 -3.57 9.69
CA VAL A 57 3.84 -2.20 9.49
C VAL A 57 5.11 -2.20 8.65
N ARG A 58 6.00 -3.18 8.82
CA ARG A 58 7.21 -3.27 7.98
C ARG A 58 6.86 -3.58 6.52
N MET A 59 5.90 -4.45 6.30
CA MET A 59 5.38 -4.74 4.95
C MET A 59 4.75 -3.51 4.31
N ILE A 60 3.94 -2.74 5.03
CA ILE A 60 3.35 -1.49 4.53
C ILE A 60 4.44 -0.51 4.07
N ASN A 61 5.49 -0.33 4.87
CA ASN A 61 6.59 0.58 4.52
C ASN A 61 7.37 0.07 3.29
N LEU A 62 7.58 -1.25 3.19
CA LEU A 62 8.23 -1.87 2.03
C LEU A 62 7.42 -1.63 0.76
N PHE A 63 6.12 -1.95 0.77
CA PHE A 63 5.26 -1.78 -0.40
C PHE A 63 5.13 -0.32 -0.83
N ARG A 64 5.06 0.61 0.13
CA ARG A 64 5.12 2.04 -0.18
C ARG A 64 6.43 2.47 -0.83
N SER A 65 7.56 1.88 -0.42
CA SER A 65 8.87 2.20 -1.02
C SER A 65 9.05 1.60 -2.42
N GLU A 66 8.32 0.53 -2.72
CA GLU A 66 8.33 -0.17 -4.01
C GLU A 66 7.22 0.29 -4.95
N ASP A 67 6.45 1.33 -4.56
CA ASP A 67 5.29 1.86 -5.31
C ASP A 67 4.20 0.80 -5.61
N VAL A 68 4.03 -0.14 -4.67
CA VAL A 68 2.98 -1.16 -4.71
C VAL A 68 1.70 -0.64 -4.07
N GLU A 69 0.59 -0.71 -4.79
CA GLU A 69 -0.73 -0.31 -4.30
C GLU A 69 -1.20 -1.24 -3.16
N ILE A 70 -1.57 -0.65 -2.03
CA ILE A 70 -2.17 -1.36 -0.90
C ILE A 70 -3.67 -1.07 -0.88
N LEU A 71 -4.49 -2.09 -1.17
CA LEU A 71 -5.94 -1.98 -1.22
C LEU A 71 -6.59 -1.94 0.16
N ALA A 72 -6.10 -2.77 1.09
CA ALA A 72 -6.62 -2.84 2.45
C ALA A 72 -5.58 -3.36 3.45
N ILE A 73 -5.79 -2.99 4.72
CA ILE A 73 -4.97 -3.39 5.86
C ILE A 73 -5.92 -3.82 6.98
N GLU A 74 -5.88 -5.10 7.34
CA GLU A 74 -6.80 -5.70 8.31
C GLU A 74 -6.07 -6.23 9.53
N GLY A 75 -6.63 -6.02 10.72
CA GLY A 75 -6.10 -6.57 11.96
C GLY A 75 -4.82 -5.92 12.52
N LEU A 76 -4.39 -4.77 12.00
CA LEU A 76 -3.20 -4.04 12.50
C LEU A 76 -3.53 -2.89 13.47
N LEU A 77 -4.71 -2.92 14.09
CA LEU A 77 -5.16 -1.88 15.03
C LEU A 77 -4.21 -1.79 16.24
N GLY A 78 -3.69 -0.59 16.49
CA GLY A 78 -2.80 -0.28 17.63
C GLY A 78 -1.40 0.22 17.26
N TYR A 79 -0.89 -0.08 16.05
CA TYR A 79 0.44 0.40 15.63
C TYR A 79 0.40 1.62 14.69
N ALA A 80 -0.68 1.79 13.92
CA ALA A 80 -0.84 2.97 13.05
C ALA A 80 -1.16 4.25 13.85
N SER A 81 -1.75 4.11 15.03
CA SER A 81 -2.19 5.24 15.87
C SER A 81 -1.01 6.02 16.47
N SER A 82 0.17 5.42 16.64
CA SER A 82 1.35 6.09 17.22
C SER A 82 2.22 6.85 16.22
N ARG A 83 1.91 6.81 14.91
CA ARG A 83 2.66 7.57 13.88
C ARG A 83 1.81 8.61 13.14
N GLN A 84 0.51 8.70 13.43
CA GLN A 84 -0.41 9.61 12.75
C GLN A 84 -0.58 10.98 13.45
N GLU A 85 0.17 11.27 14.52
CA GLU A 85 0.16 12.61 15.16
C GLU A 85 1.11 13.62 14.50
N GLY A 86 1.86 13.25 13.46
CA GLY A 86 2.86 14.14 12.85
C GLY A 86 2.38 15.02 11.69
N ASN A 87 1.24 14.74 11.04
CA ASN A 87 0.93 15.41 9.76
C ASN A 87 -0.54 15.39 9.33
N ILE A 88 -1.49 15.55 10.26
CA ILE A 88 -2.86 15.90 9.87
C ILE A 88 -2.86 17.39 9.56
N ALA A 89 -2.50 17.71 8.32
CA ALA A 89 -2.77 19.00 7.72
C ALA A 89 -4.27 19.31 7.87
N ARG A 90 -4.55 20.40 8.58
CA ARG A 90 -5.80 21.15 8.49
C ARG A 90 -6.14 21.35 7.01
N ILE A 91 -7.19 20.73 6.52
CA ILE A 91 -7.80 21.06 5.23
C ILE A 91 -9.32 21.24 5.45
N TRP A 92 -9.63 22.51 5.70
CA TRP A 92 -10.83 23.31 5.46
C TRP A 92 -12.16 23.02 6.17
N SER A 93 -12.59 24.09 6.85
CA SER A 93 -13.96 24.44 7.20
C SER A 93 -14.75 24.83 5.95
N ASP A 94 -16.03 24.49 5.94
CA ASP A 94 -17.14 25.38 5.59
C ASP A 94 -18.25 25.19 6.64
#